data_AF-R2RNX3-F1
#
_entry.id   AF-R2RNX3-F1
#
_cell.length_a   1.000
_cell.length_b   1.000
_cell.length_c   1.000
_cell.angle_alpha   90.00
_cell.angle_beta   90.00
_cell.angle_gamma   90.00
#
_symmetry.space_group_name_H-M   'P 1'
#
loop_
_entity.id
_entity.type
_entity.pdbx_description
1 polymer ?
#
loop_
_entity_poly.entity_id
_entity_poly.type
_entity_poly.pdbx_seq_one_letter_code
_entity_poly.pdbx_strand_id
1 'polypeptide(L)'
;MRNPFKKSFWQLNDELAGKQDLSTQDKKRLFEQTKMYIFLQDFLKKLTPYLEEGEVIQAYLPMTNQENTAVATGGIMGMAYAREPEARAYVENFHDVRGNRLLVFTNQRMLFVVIVEFLEERLFYSYPYDSIQSILFKKHKIGYFDWSAATIGAIRKQTHYYTLDFQAGNHIFTEMLAEDDGVIFQRQLETIPALQGILLGEKVQRERKFDLIFSNASLQLKLLYGLSILVVLFLVLYVILLVLGALGWGPQKDLFASVCWCGLSGMVVHGLQGGSIF
;
A
#
# COMPACT_ATOMS: atom_id res chain seq x y z
N MET A 1 33.35 9.35 -18.97
CA MET A 1 32.28 8.96 -18.02
C MET A 1 32.85 8.99 -16.61
N ARG A 2 32.29 9.77 -15.67
CA ARG A 2 32.74 9.80 -14.26
C ARG A 2 32.34 8.48 -13.60
N ASN A 3 33.30 7.77 -12.99
CA ASN A 3 33.09 6.49 -12.30
C ASN A 3 31.92 6.62 -11.29
N PRO A 4 30.86 5.79 -11.37
CA PRO A 4 29.70 5.88 -10.49
C PRO A 4 30.07 5.67 -9.02
N PHE A 5 31.05 4.81 -8.72
CA PHE A 5 31.61 4.68 -7.37
C PHE A 5 32.23 5.99 -6.89
N LYS A 6 33.01 6.67 -7.73
CA LYS A 6 33.54 8.01 -7.39
C LYS A 6 32.39 8.96 -7.11
N LYS A 7 31.35 9.02 -7.95
CA LYS A 7 30.21 9.93 -7.75
C LYS A 7 29.48 9.69 -6.42
N SER A 8 29.17 8.42 -6.10
CA SER A 8 28.57 8.06 -4.80
C SER A 8 29.50 8.38 -3.64
N PHE A 9 30.81 8.15 -3.81
CA PHE A 9 31.81 8.52 -2.82
C PHE A 9 31.96 10.04 -2.65
N TRP A 10 31.84 10.83 -3.71
CA TRP A 10 31.84 12.30 -3.65
C TRP A 10 30.57 12.83 -3.00
N GLN A 11 29.39 12.29 -3.33
CA GLN A 11 28.14 12.62 -2.64
C GLN A 11 28.23 12.28 -1.15
N LEU A 12 28.77 11.12 -0.82
CA LEU A 12 29.04 10.73 0.57
C LEU A 12 30.03 11.72 1.21
N ASN A 13 31.13 12.04 0.52
CA ASN A 13 32.15 12.94 1.03
C ASN A 13 31.63 14.38 1.19
N ASP A 14 30.69 14.82 0.35
CA ASP A 14 30.00 16.12 0.44
C ASP A 14 28.97 16.12 1.58
N GLU A 15 28.26 15.02 1.83
CA GLU A 15 27.42 14.82 3.03
C GLU A 15 28.24 14.77 4.33
N LEU A 16 29.50 14.34 4.23
CA LEU A 16 30.49 14.28 5.31
C LEU A 16 31.29 15.59 5.44
N ALA A 17 31.37 16.41 4.39
CA ALA A 17 32.15 17.64 4.33
C ALA A 17 31.50 18.70 5.24
N GLY A 18 31.96 18.73 6.49
CA GLY A 18 31.48 19.63 7.53
C GLY A 18 31.28 18.97 8.89
N LYS A 19 31.35 17.62 8.97
CA LYS A 19 31.30 16.87 10.24
C LYS A 19 32.67 16.27 10.54
N GLN A 20 33.36 16.78 11.57
CA GLN A 20 34.68 16.28 12.01
C GLN A 20 34.66 14.82 12.48
N ASP A 21 33.51 14.33 12.92
CA ASP A 21 33.24 12.92 13.14
C ASP A 21 31.75 12.65 12.89
N LEU A 22 31.42 11.52 12.27
CA LEU A 22 30.03 11.10 12.12
C LEU A 22 29.46 10.79 13.51
N SER A 23 28.23 11.24 13.78
CA SER A 23 27.52 10.79 14.99
C SER A 23 27.41 9.26 15.00
N THR A 24 27.37 8.63 16.18
CA THR A 24 27.19 7.18 16.30
C THR A 24 25.97 6.69 15.52
N GLN A 25 24.92 7.50 15.45
CA GLN A 25 23.70 7.22 14.67
C GLN A 25 23.94 7.30 13.15
N ASP A 26 24.70 8.29 12.67
CA ASP A 26 25.06 8.40 11.25
C ASP A 26 25.96 7.24 10.81
N LYS A 27 26.94 6.84 11.64
CA LYS A 27 27.80 5.67 11.39
C LYS A 27 26.96 4.39 11.28
N LYS A 28 26.01 4.20 12.21
CA LYS A 28 25.10 3.04 12.19
C LYS A 28 24.23 3.02 10.93
N ARG A 29 23.65 4.17 10.54
CA ARG A 29 22.84 4.28 9.32
C ARG A 29 23.66 3.94 8.07
N LEU A 30 24.86 4.50 7.94
CA LEU A 30 25.75 4.24 6.81
C LEU A 30 26.14 2.76 6.71
N PHE A 31 26.42 2.15 7.87
CA PHE A 31 26.72 0.72 7.95
C PHE A 31 25.55 -0.14 7.45
N GLU A 32 24.31 0.12 7.91
CA GLU A 32 23.13 -0.62 7.46
C GLU A 32 22.85 -0.43 5.95
N GLN A 33 23.01 0.79 5.44
CA GLN A 33 22.87 1.07 3.99
C GLN A 33 23.89 0.30 3.16
N THR A 34 25.14 0.28 3.61
CA THR A 34 26.22 -0.46 2.93
C THR A 34 25.97 -1.96 2.96
N LYS A 35 25.54 -2.48 4.11
CA LYS A 35 25.17 -3.89 4.29
C LYS A 35 24.04 -4.30 3.33
N MET A 36 22.99 -3.47 3.21
CA MET A 36 21.89 -3.71 2.28
C MET A 36 22.36 -3.65 0.82
N TYR A 37 23.21 -2.69 0.48
CA TYR A 37 23.76 -2.58 -0.87
C TYR A 37 24.56 -3.83 -1.27
N ILE A 38 25.46 -4.30 -0.41
CA ILE A 38 26.25 -5.52 -0.65
C ILE A 38 25.32 -6.71 -0.80
N PHE A 39 24.35 -6.86 0.11
CA PHE A 39 23.37 -7.92 0.03
C PHE A 39 22.61 -7.91 -1.31
N LEU A 40 22.14 -6.74 -1.75
CA LEU A 40 21.42 -6.62 -3.02
C LEU A 40 22.30 -7.00 -4.22
N GLN A 41 23.58 -6.62 -4.22
CA GLN A 41 24.49 -7.02 -5.30
C GLN A 41 24.66 -8.54 -5.35
N ASP A 42 24.80 -9.20 -4.21
CA ASP A 42 24.92 -10.66 -4.16
C ASP A 42 23.59 -11.36 -4.47
N PHE A 43 22.48 -10.76 -4.06
CA PHE A 43 21.14 -11.23 -4.41
C PHE A 43 20.90 -11.20 -5.93
N LEU A 44 21.27 -10.11 -6.61
CA LEU A 44 21.14 -10.01 -8.07
C LEU A 44 22.02 -11.03 -8.80
N LYS A 45 23.20 -11.36 -8.28
CA LYS A 45 24.02 -12.46 -8.81
C LYS A 45 23.33 -13.82 -8.65
N LYS A 46 22.64 -14.05 -7.53
CA LYS A 46 21.83 -15.27 -7.32
C LYS A 46 20.63 -15.35 -8.26
N LEU A 47 20.16 -14.21 -8.78
CA LEU A 47 19.07 -14.15 -9.76
C LEU A 47 19.58 -14.42 -11.19
N THR A 48 20.84 -14.11 -11.51
CA THR A 48 21.43 -14.28 -12.85
C THR A 48 21.23 -15.68 -13.48
N PRO A 49 21.34 -16.81 -12.76
CA PRO A 49 21.11 -18.13 -13.34
C PRO A 49 19.69 -18.40 -13.84
N TYR A 50 18.72 -17.58 -13.45
CA TYR A 50 17.31 -17.69 -13.86
C TYR A 50 16.98 -16.81 -15.07
N LEU A 51 17.97 -16.06 -15.56
CA LEU A 51 17.85 -15.23 -16.74
C LEU A 51 17.99 -16.09 -18.00
N GLU A 52 17.28 -15.71 -19.06
CA GLU A 52 17.37 -16.33 -20.37
C GLU A 52 18.73 -16.05 -21.03
N GLU A 53 19.05 -16.78 -22.09
CA GLU A 53 20.32 -16.58 -22.80
C GLU A 53 20.39 -15.16 -23.39
N GLY A 54 21.46 -14.43 -23.06
CA GLY A 54 21.62 -13.02 -23.46
C GLY A 54 20.75 -12.02 -22.69
N GLU A 55 20.02 -12.47 -21.66
CA GLU A 55 19.28 -11.60 -20.75
C GLU A 55 20.21 -10.99 -19.69
N VAL A 56 20.15 -9.66 -19.53
CA VAL A 56 21.01 -8.89 -18.62
C VAL A 56 20.15 -7.95 -17.77
N ILE A 57 20.40 -7.96 -16.46
CA ILE A 57 19.79 -7.02 -15.52
C ILE A 57 20.34 -5.62 -15.77
N GLN A 58 19.44 -4.67 -16.09
CA GLN A 58 19.79 -3.26 -16.33
C GLN A 58 19.61 -2.39 -15.09
N ALA A 59 18.56 -2.65 -14.31
CA ALA A 59 18.24 -1.89 -13.10
C ALA A 59 17.33 -2.68 -12.17
N TYR A 60 17.12 -2.15 -10.97
CA TYR A 60 16.12 -2.64 -10.03
C TYR A 60 15.50 -1.47 -9.28
N LEU A 61 14.27 -1.67 -8.82
CA LEU A 61 13.47 -0.69 -8.09
C LEU A 61 12.85 -1.38 -6.87
N PRO A 62 13.18 -0.94 -5.65
CA PRO A 62 12.46 -1.37 -4.45
C PRO A 62 11.00 -0.91 -4.51
N MET A 63 10.07 -1.81 -4.17
CA MET A 63 8.63 -1.55 -4.23
C MET A 63 8.04 -1.45 -2.82
N THR A 64 7.03 -0.59 -2.62
CA THR A 64 6.33 -0.48 -1.33
C THR A 64 5.11 -1.39 -1.28
N ASN A 65 4.51 -1.58 -0.10
CA ASN A 65 3.28 -2.36 0.00
C ASN A 65 2.09 -1.49 -0.40
N GLN A 66 1.58 -1.60 -1.64
CA GLN A 66 0.24 -1.13 -1.98
C GLN A 66 -0.76 -2.29 -2.10
N GLU A 67 -2.01 -2.00 -1.74
CA GLU A 67 -3.09 -2.94 -1.41
C GLU A 67 -3.51 -3.91 -2.54
N ASN A 68 -3.10 -3.72 -3.79
CA ASN A 68 -3.40 -4.65 -4.90
C ASN A 68 -2.32 -5.70 -5.15
N THR A 69 -1.07 -5.44 -4.77
CA THR A 69 -0.03 -6.48 -4.72
C THR A 69 -0.34 -7.48 -3.60
N ALA A 70 -1.19 -7.12 -2.65
CA ALA A 70 -1.67 -8.00 -1.58
C ALA A 70 -2.48 -9.20 -2.08
N VAL A 71 -3.09 -9.13 -3.26
CA VAL A 71 -3.82 -10.28 -3.85
C VAL A 71 -2.84 -11.27 -4.50
N ALA A 72 -1.70 -10.79 -5.03
CA ALA A 72 -0.61 -11.64 -5.49
C ALA A 72 0.16 -12.27 -4.31
N THR A 73 0.30 -11.52 -3.21
CA THR A 73 1.01 -11.95 -2.00
C THR A 73 0.07 -12.45 -0.90
N GLY A 74 -1.17 -12.77 -1.26
CA GLY A 74 -2.23 -13.22 -0.36
C GLY A 74 -2.07 -14.68 0.06
N GLY A 75 -0.83 -15.14 0.25
CA GLY A 75 -0.56 -16.40 0.93
C GLY A 75 -0.92 -16.25 2.40
N ILE A 76 -2.13 -16.66 2.75
CA ILE A 76 -2.79 -16.93 4.06
C ILE A 76 -2.52 -16.01 5.27
N MET A 77 -1.37 -15.37 5.48
CA MET A 77 -1.12 -14.53 6.65
C MET A 77 -0.04 -13.45 6.47
N GLY A 78 0.45 -13.11 5.27
CA GLY A 78 1.46 -12.02 5.12
C GLY A 78 2.74 -12.21 5.97
N MET A 79 2.94 -13.43 6.46
CA MET A 79 4.04 -13.87 7.30
C MET A 79 4.71 -15.01 6.52
N ALA A 80 5.53 -14.66 5.53
CA ALA A 80 6.48 -15.61 4.99
C ALA A 80 7.42 -15.99 6.15
N TYR A 81 7.22 -17.17 6.73
CA TYR A 81 8.06 -17.66 7.80
C TYR A 81 9.38 -18.12 7.18
N ALA A 82 10.47 -17.44 7.50
CA ALA A 82 11.79 -17.82 7.03
C ALA A 82 12.22 -19.15 7.69
N ARG A 83 12.23 -20.24 6.91
CA ARG A 83 12.68 -21.57 7.31
C ARG A 83 14.13 -21.81 6.89
N GLU A 84 14.48 -21.38 5.68
CA GLU A 84 15.80 -21.59 5.12
C GLU A 84 16.85 -20.69 5.81
N PRO A 85 18.09 -21.18 6.02
CA PRO A 85 19.13 -20.39 6.69
C PRO A 85 19.38 -19.04 6.03
N GLU A 86 19.32 -18.98 4.68
CA GLU A 86 19.54 -17.74 3.94
C GLU A 86 18.42 -16.71 4.15
N ALA A 87 17.17 -17.16 4.15
CA ALA A 87 16.01 -16.30 4.39
C ALA A 87 15.96 -15.83 5.86
N ARG A 88 16.30 -16.70 6.81
CA ARG A 88 16.41 -16.33 8.23
C ARG A 88 17.47 -15.27 8.45
N ALA A 89 18.64 -15.48 7.85
CA ALA A 89 19.72 -14.50 7.90
C ALA A 89 19.28 -13.15 7.35
N TYR A 90 18.49 -13.11 6.26
CA TYR A 90 17.93 -11.84 5.75
C TYR A 90 17.01 -11.16 6.77
N VAL A 91 16.03 -11.89 7.32
CA VAL A 91 15.07 -11.35 8.30
C VAL A 91 15.77 -10.85 9.56
N GLU A 92 16.72 -11.61 10.10
CA GLU A 92 17.52 -11.23 11.28
C GLU A 92 18.42 -10.03 11.02
N ASN A 93 18.97 -9.91 9.81
CA ASN A 93 19.93 -8.86 9.49
C ASN A 93 19.29 -7.51 9.16
N PHE A 94 18.11 -7.51 8.55
CA PHE A 94 17.48 -6.30 8.02
C PHE A 94 16.18 -5.95 8.72
N HIS A 95 15.59 -6.87 9.49
CA HIS A 95 14.33 -6.67 10.22
C HIS A 95 13.19 -6.16 9.32
N ASP A 96 13.31 -6.37 8.00
CA ASP A 96 12.40 -5.81 7.01
C ASP A 96 11.64 -6.93 6.29
N VAL A 97 10.36 -7.01 6.60
CA VAL A 97 9.40 -7.93 5.97
C VAL A 97 8.49 -7.20 4.97
N ARG A 98 8.61 -5.87 4.83
CA ARG A 98 7.68 -5.02 4.07
C ARG A 98 8.34 -4.36 2.85
N GLY A 99 9.64 -4.04 2.92
CA GLY A 99 10.47 -3.54 1.80
C GLY A 99 11.23 -4.66 1.08
N ASN A 100 10.85 -5.92 1.28
CA ASN A 100 11.51 -7.09 0.71
C ASN A 100 11.15 -7.35 -0.78
N ARG A 101 10.68 -6.34 -1.50
CA ARG A 101 10.13 -6.47 -2.87
C ARG A 101 10.96 -5.67 -3.85
N LEU A 102 11.35 -6.32 -4.94
CA LEU A 102 12.16 -5.74 -6.00
C LEU A 102 11.48 -5.95 -7.34
N LEU A 103 11.35 -4.86 -8.09
CA LEU A 103 11.08 -4.91 -9.52
C LEU A 103 12.42 -4.80 -10.26
N VAL A 104 12.85 -5.89 -10.88
CA VAL A 104 14.11 -5.97 -11.63
C VAL A 104 13.82 -5.80 -13.11
N PHE A 105 14.54 -4.91 -13.77
CA PHE A 105 14.42 -4.64 -15.20
C PHE A 105 15.55 -5.33 -15.94
N THR A 106 15.21 -6.14 -16.93
CA THR A 106 16.19 -6.74 -17.85
C THR A 106 16.04 -6.14 -19.25
N ASN A 107 16.89 -6.53 -20.18
CA ASN A 107 16.70 -6.17 -21.59
C ASN A 107 15.50 -6.87 -22.25
N GLN A 108 14.91 -7.90 -21.63
CA GLN A 108 13.86 -8.74 -22.25
C GLN A 108 12.52 -8.72 -21.50
N ARG A 109 12.52 -8.59 -20.17
CA ARG A 109 11.32 -8.69 -19.33
C ARG A 109 11.52 -7.99 -17.98
N MET A 110 10.44 -7.85 -17.22
CA MET A 110 10.52 -7.44 -15.82
C MET A 110 10.36 -8.64 -14.91
N LEU A 111 11.15 -8.68 -13.83
CA LEU A 111 11.01 -9.67 -12.78
C LEU A 111 10.50 -9.00 -11.52
N PHE A 112 9.39 -9.47 -10.97
CA PHE A 112 8.96 -9.09 -9.64
C PHE A 112 9.41 -10.17 -8.65
N VAL A 113 10.22 -9.76 -7.68
CA VAL A 113 10.86 -10.67 -6.75
C VAL A 113 10.57 -10.25 -5.32
N VAL A 114 10.02 -11.17 -4.54
CA VAL A 114 9.96 -11.05 -3.08
C VAL A 114 11.19 -11.75 -2.54
N ILE A 115 12.14 -11.00 -1.97
CA ILE A 115 13.47 -11.48 -1.57
C ILE A 115 13.35 -12.72 -0.67
N VAL A 116 12.45 -12.69 0.32
CA VAL A 116 12.25 -13.82 1.25
C VAL A 116 11.73 -15.05 0.52
N GLU A 117 10.73 -14.91 -0.35
CA GLU A 117 10.16 -16.04 -1.11
C GLU A 117 11.18 -16.63 -2.09
N PHE A 118 12.01 -15.79 -2.69
CA PHE A 118 13.11 -16.25 -3.53
C PHE A 118 14.19 -16.99 -2.71
N LEU A 119 14.53 -16.47 -1.53
CA LEU A 119 15.52 -17.12 -0.67
C LEU A 119 15.02 -18.46 -0.09
N GLU A 120 13.71 -18.62 0.11
CA GLU A 120 13.05 -19.86 0.54
C GLU A 120 12.90 -20.87 -0.60
N GLU A 121 12.13 -20.51 -1.62
CA GLU A 121 11.59 -21.45 -2.62
C GLU A 121 12.02 -21.11 -4.05
N ARG A 122 12.93 -20.12 -4.21
CA ARG A 122 13.39 -19.62 -5.52
C ARG A 122 12.24 -19.10 -6.40
N LEU A 123 11.17 -18.62 -5.75
CA LEU A 123 10.00 -18.07 -6.42
C LEU A 123 10.24 -16.62 -6.85
N PHE A 124 9.84 -16.33 -8.08
CA PHE A 124 9.77 -14.99 -8.65
C PHE A 124 8.74 -14.97 -9.77
N TYR A 125 8.25 -13.77 -10.12
CA TYR A 125 7.29 -13.59 -11.20
C TYR A 125 7.98 -12.92 -12.38
N SER A 126 7.77 -13.47 -13.57
CA SER A 126 8.37 -12.99 -14.81
C SER A 126 7.30 -12.40 -15.72
N TYR A 127 7.54 -11.18 -16.20
CA TYR A 127 6.62 -10.42 -17.04
C TYR A 127 7.31 -9.96 -18.32
N PRO A 128 7.12 -10.68 -19.43
CA PRO A 128 7.49 -10.20 -20.75
C PRO A 128 6.95 -8.78 -21.01
N TYR A 129 7.74 -7.91 -21.65
CA TYR A 129 7.35 -6.51 -21.82
C TYR A 129 6.09 -6.33 -22.69
N ASP A 130 5.86 -7.25 -23.63
CA ASP A 130 4.65 -7.32 -24.45
C ASP A 130 3.37 -7.63 -23.65
N SER A 131 3.50 -8.21 -22.45
CA SER A 131 2.36 -8.40 -21.53
C SER A 131 1.86 -7.12 -20.86
N ILE A 132 2.59 -6.00 -21.02
CA ILE A 132 2.27 -4.71 -20.41
C ILE A 132 1.63 -3.82 -21.47
N GLN A 133 0.33 -3.59 -21.35
CA GLN A 133 -0.41 -2.80 -22.34
C GLN A 133 -0.12 -1.31 -22.26
N SER A 134 0.00 -0.78 -21.03
CA SER A 134 0.25 0.64 -20.80
C SER A 134 0.86 0.88 -19.43
N ILE A 135 1.69 1.91 -19.33
CA ILE A 135 2.25 2.38 -18.06
C ILE A 135 1.78 3.82 -17.82
N LEU A 136 1.14 4.04 -16.69
CA LEU A 136 0.84 5.38 -16.19
C LEU A 136 2.00 5.83 -15.28
N PHE A 137 2.84 6.71 -15.81
CA PHE A 137 3.95 7.28 -15.06
C PHE A 137 3.80 8.81 -15.01
N LYS A 138 3.55 9.36 -13.82
CA LYS A 138 3.29 10.80 -13.64
C LYS A 138 4.16 11.41 -12.55
N LYS A 139 4.78 12.54 -12.87
CA LYS A 139 5.51 13.37 -11.90
C LYS A 139 4.55 14.31 -11.20
N HIS A 140 4.64 14.36 -9.87
CA HIS A 140 3.86 15.24 -9.02
C HIS A 140 4.79 16.15 -8.22
N LYS A 141 4.22 17.27 -7.77
CA LYS A 141 4.90 18.26 -6.93
C LYS A 141 4.20 18.33 -5.59
N ILE A 142 4.94 18.18 -4.51
CA ILE A 142 4.42 18.33 -3.15
C ILE A 142 5.22 19.38 -2.39
N GLY A 143 4.51 20.25 -1.68
CA GLY A 143 5.11 21.16 -0.72
C GLY A 143 5.08 20.53 0.67
N TYR A 144 6.17 20.59 1.41
CA TYR A 144 6.23 20.16 2.81
C TYR A 144 6.83 21.25 3.68
N PHE A 145 6.48 21.21 4.97
CA PHE A 145 7.01 22.12 5.98
C PHE A 145 8.20 21.47 6.68
N ASP A 146 9.37 22.04 6.45
CA ASP A 146 10.60 21.70 7.13
C ASP A 146 10.72 22.54 8.41
N TRP A 147 10.15 22.02 9.50
CA TRP A 147 10.17 22.65 10.82
C TRP A 147 11.58 22.75 11.43
N SER A 148 12.60 22.17 10.78
CA SER A 148 14.01 22.30 11.18
C SER A 148 14.69 23.55 10.59
N ALA A 149 14.01 24.25 9.66
CA ALA A 149 14.56 25.45 9.02
C ALA A 149 14.54 26.66 9.96
N ALA A 150 15.66 27.38 10.02
CA ALA A 150 15.89 28.50 10.95
C ALA A 150 15.08 29.78 10.67
N THR A 151 14.35 29.86 9.55
CA THR A 151 13.63 31.08 9.15
C THR A 151 12.29 30.76 8.51
N ILE A 152 11.27 31.56 8.81
CA ILE A 152 9.86 31.33 8.42
C ILE A 152 9.67 31.16 6.90
N GLY A 153 10.46 31.88 6.08
CA GLY A 153 10.43 31.74 4.62
C GLY A 153 11.06 30.44 4.08
N ALA A 154 11.95 29.79 4.85
CA ALA A 154 12.65 28.56 4.47
C ALA A 154 11.92 27.28 4.93
N ILE A 155 10.81 27.42 5.67
CA ILE A 155 10.02 26.29 6.17
C ILE A 155 9.32 25.59 5.00
N ARG A 156 8.89 26.31 3.95
CA ARG A 156 8.18 25.69 2.83
C ARG A 156 9.14 25.17 1.77
N LYS A 157 9.43 23.87 1.80
CA LYS A 157 10.21 23.19 0.76
C LYS A 157 9.30 22.51 -0.25
N GLN A 158 9.79 22.36 -1.47
CA GLN A 158 9.11 21.64 -2.55
C GLN A 158 9.93 20.40 -2.88
N THR A 159 9.27 19.26 -2.98
CA THR A 159 9.86 18.02 -3.47
C THR A 159 8.97 17.41 -4.53
N HIS A 160 9.50 16.46 -5.29
CA HIS A 160 8.75 15.71 -6.28
C HIS A 160 8.55 14.27 -5.83
N TYR A 161 7.47 13.68 -6.30
CA TYR A 161 7.26 12.24 -6.23
C TYR A 161 6.67 11.79 -7.57
N TYR A 162 6.80 10.51 -7.89
CA TYR A 162 6.21 9.94 -9.09
C TYR A 162 5.14 8.92 -8.71
N THR A 163 4.09 8.80 -9.51
CA THR A 163 3.15 7.68 -9.43
C THR A 163 3.41 6.75 -10.61
N LEU A 164 3.56 5.47 -10.31
CA LEU A 164 3.72 4.40 -11.28
C LEU A 164 2.52 3.46 -11.15
N ASP A 165 1.75 3.28 -12.22
CA ASP A 165 0.62 2.34 -12.25
C ASP A 165 0.60 1.59 -13.59
N PHE A 166 0.67 0.27 -13.54
CA PHE A 166 0.60 -0.58 -14.73
C PHE A 166 0.10 -1.98 -14.37
N GLN A 167 -0.37 -2.70 -15.39
CA GLN A 167 -0.74 -4.11 -15.28
C GLN A 167 0.21 -4.94 -16.13
N ALA A 168 0.68 -6.06 -15.58
CA ALA A 168 1.46 -7.06 -16.31
C ALA A 168 0.84 -8.45 -16.05
N GLY A 169 0.32 -9.09 -17.10
CA GLY A 169 -0.51 -10.28 -16.96
C GLY A 169 -1.69 -10.05 -16.01
N ASN A 170 -1.82 -10.89 -14.98
CA ASN A 170 -2.88 -10.78 -13.97
C ASN A 170 -2.51 -9.90 -12.75
N HIS A 171 -1.37 -9.20 -12.79
CA HIS A 171 -0.86 -8.46 -11.64
C HIS A 171 -0.88 -6.96 -11.89
N ILE A 172 -1.36 -6.21 -10.88
CA ILE A 172 -1.46 -4.75 -10.92
C ILE A 172 -0.41 -4.19 -9.97
N PHE A 173 0.42 -3.31 -10.52
CA PHE A 173 1.47 -2.61 -9.80
C PHE A 173 1.05 -1.15 -9.68
N THR A 174 0.90 -0.66 -8.45
CA THR A 174 0.63 0.74 -8.17
C THR A 174 1.59 1.18 -7.09
N GLU A 175 2.39 2.22 -7.36
CA GLU A 175 3.44 2.70 -6.46
C GLU A 175 3.56 4.21 -6.46
N MET A 176 3.99 4.74 -5.32
CA MET A 176 4.49 6.10 -5.20
C MET A 176 6.01 6.05 -5.04
N LEU A 177 6.72 6.57 -6.03
CA LEU A 177 8.17 6.58 -6.06
C LEU A 177 8.70 7.92 -5.53
N ALA A 178 9.78 7.83 -4.74
CA ALA A 178 10.60 9.00 -4.43
C ALA A 178 11.22 9.58 -5.70
N GLU A 179 11.76 10.80 -5.62
CA GLU A 179 12.32 11.47 -6.79
C GLU A 179 13.44 10.66 -7.46
N ASP A 180 14.36 10.10 -6.67
CA ASP A 180 15.48 9.29 -7.17
C ASP A 180 15.01 8.00 -7.87
N ASP A 181 14.04 7.31 -7.26
CA ASP A 181 13.44 6.09 -7.78
C ASP A 181 12.68 6.33 -9.09
N GLY A 182 11.93 7.43 -9.16
CA GLY A 182 11.25 7.85 -10.39
C GLY A 182 12.23 8.18 -11.52
N VAL A 183 13.37 8.79 -11.21
CA VAL A 183 14.43 9.07 -12.20
C VAL A 183 15.08 7.78 -12.71
N ILE A 184 15.26 6.78 -11.84
CA ILE A 184 15.75 5.45 -12.25
C ILE A 184 14.76 4.80 -13.22
N PHE A 185 13.47 4.79 -12.87
CA PHE A 185 12.42 4.23 -13.73
C PHE A 185 12.31 4.96 -15.07
N GLN A 186 12.30 6.29 -15.05
CA GLN A 186 12.27 7.10 -16.27
C GLN A 186 13.46 6.76 -17.18
N ARG A 187 14.67 6.62 -16.61
CA ARG A 187 15.83 6.20 -17.39
C ARG A 187 15.61 4.83 -18.04
N GLN A 188 15.02 3.86 -17.33
CA GLN A 188 14.76 2.54 -17.91
C GLN A 188 13.74 2.58 -19.05
N LEU A 189 12.69 3.40 -18.92
CA LEU A 189 11.74 3.64 -20.02
C LEU A 189 12.45 4.21 -21.25
N GLU A 190 13.46 5.05 -21.06
CA GLU A 190 14.23 5.67 -22.14
C GLU A 190 15.35 4.76 -22.69
N THR A 191 15.89 3.81 -21.92
CA THR A 191 17.05 3.01 -22.33
C THR A 191 16.72 1.60 -22.80
N ILE A 192 15.64 0.99 -22.31
CA ILE A 192 15.26 -0.38 -22.67
C ILE A 192 14.32 -0.30 -23.88
N PRO A 193 14.73 -0.77 -25.08
CA PRO A 193 13.91 -0.63 -26.30
C PRO A 193 12.53 -1.27 -26.18
N ALA A 194 12.44 -2.40 -25.47
CA ALA A 194 11.17 -3.09 -25.25
C ALA A 194 10.19 -2.30 -24.34
N LEU A 195 10.70 -1.45 -23.44
CA LEU A 195 9.87 -0.55 -22.61
C LEU A 195 9.39 0.67 -23.37
N GLN A 196 10.19 1.19 -24.32
CA GLN A 196 9.81 2.35 -25.14
C GLN A 196 8.57 2.10 -25.99
N GLY A 197 8.34 0.84 -26.39
CA GLY A 197 7.17 0.43 -27.16
C GLY A 197 5.86 0.42 -26.36
N ILE A 198 5.93 0.52 -25.03
CA ILE A 198 4.75 0.50 -24.16
C ILE A 198 4.09 1.88 -24.16
N LEU A 199 2.77 1.90 -24.27
CA LEU A 199 2.00 3.15 -24.28
C LEU A 199 2.12 3.87 -22.93
N LEU A 200 2.77 5.04 -22.92
CA LEU A 200 2.70 5.99 -21.82
C LEU A 200 1.37 6.75 -21.88
N GLY A 201 0.37 6.21 -21.21
CA GLY A 201 -1.00 6.71 -21.24
C GLY A 201 -1.33 7.69 -20.12
N GLU A 202 -2.36 8.51 -20.31
CA GLU A 202 -2.94 9.31 -19.21
C GLU A 202 -3.78 8.48 -18.23
N LYS A 203 -4.20 7.28 -18.66
CA LYS A 203 -5.02 6.31 -17.93
C LYS A 203 -4.44 4.91 -18.09
N VAL A 204 -4.53 4.11 -17.04
CA VAL A 204 -4.12 2.70 -17.04
C VAL A 204 -5.14 1.88 -17.82
N GLN A 205 -4.68 1.10 -18.79
CA GLN A 205 -5.48 0.06 -19.43
C GLN A 205 -5.39 -1.22 -18.59
N ARG A 206 -6.55 -1.79 -18.25
CA ARG A 206 -6.66 -3.04 -17.51
C ARG A 206 -7.48 -4.04 -18.29
N GLU A 207 -7.09 -5.31 -18.26
CA GLU A 207 -7.79 -6.36 -18.99
C GLU A 207 -9.24 -6.55 -18.51
N ARG A 208 -9.49 -6.39 -17.20
CA ARG A 208 -10.82 -6.52 -16.61
C ARG A 208 -11.31 -5.18 -16.08
N LYS A 209 -12.50 -4.79 -16.53
CA LYS A 209 -13.18 -3.56 -16.06
C LYS A 209 -13.50 -3.58 -14.55
N PHE A 210 -13.59 -4.76 -13.94
CA PHE A 210 -13.78 -4.89 -12.49
C PHE A 210 -12.53 -4.50 -11.71
N ASP A 211 -11.33 -4.78 -12.24
CA ASP A 211 -10.08 -4.40 -11.60
C ASP A 211 -9.88 -2.88 -11.61
N LEU A 212 -10.50 -2.16 -12.55
CA LEU A 212 -10.60 -0.69 -12.54
C LEU A 212 -11.36 -0.13 -11.33
N ILE A 213 -12.34 -0.88 -10.82
CA ILE A 213 -13.19 -0.50 -9.68
C ILE A 213 -12.50 -0.85 -8.37
N PHE A 214 -11.99 -2.09 -8.26
CA PHE A 214 -11.39 -2.58 -7.01
C PHE A 214 -9.99 -2.02 -6.76
N SER A 215 -9.20 -1.64 -7.76
CA SER A 215 -7.86 -1.11 -7.47
C SER A 215 -7.86 0.39 -7.11
N ASN A 216 -8.97 1.10 -7.33
CA ASN A 216 -9.03 2.54 -7.15
C ASN A 216 -9.42 2.89 -5.70
N ALA A 217 -8.40 3.16 -4.87
CA ALA A 217 -8.58 3.51 -3.45
C ALA A 217 -9.56 4.67 -3.22
N SER A 218 -9.59 5.66 -4.13
CA SER A 218 -10.52 6.79 -4.01
C SER A 218 -11.99 6.38 -4.24
N LEU A 219 -12.22 5.37 -5.07
CA LEU A 219 -13.55 4.84 -5.36
C LEU A 219 -14.00 3.88 -4.26
N GLN A 220 -13.08 3.07 -3.72
CA GLN A 220 -13.33 2.24 -2.53
C GLN A 220 -13.75 3.09 -1.32
N LEU A 221 -13.02 4.18 -1.04
CA LEU A 221 -13.38 5.11 0.04
C LEU A 221 -14.76 5.72 -0.18
N LYS A 222 -15.07 6.19 -1.39
CA LYS A 222 -16.40 6.73 -1.72
C LYS A 222 -17.52 5.70 -1.56
N LEU A 223 -17.29 4.45 -1.95
CA LEU A 223 -18.22 3.35 -1.74
C LEU A 223 -18.41 3.04 -0.26
N LEU A 224 -17.34 3.00 0.52
CA LEU A 224 -17.39 2.77 1.96
C LEU A 224 -18.17 3.88 2.68
N TYR A 225 -17.92 5.15 2.32
CA TYR A 225 -18.70 6.28 2.83
C TYR A 225 -20.17 6.20 2.41
N GLY A 226 -20.45 5.86 1.14
CA GLY A 226 -21.81 5.68 0.65
C GLY A 226 -22.57 4.57 1.38
N LEU A 227 -21.93 3.42 1.60
CA LEU A 227 -22.47 2.31 2.37
C LEU A 227 -22.69 2.72 3.84
N SER A 228 -21.74 3.44 4.44
CA SER A 228 -21.86 3.94 5.82
C SER A 228 -23.05 4.89 5.97
N ILE A 229 -23.26 5.79 5.00
CA ILE A 229 -24.41 6.68 4.98
C ILE A 229 -25.71 5.88 4.85
N LEU A 230 -25.76 4.85 3.99
CA LEU A 230 -26.91 3.96 3.87
C LEU A 230 -27.23 3.23 5.17
N VAL A 231 -26.23 2.72 5.88
CA VAL A 231 -26.41 2.07 7.19
C VAL A 231 -26.94 3.07 8.22
N VAL A 232 -26.40 4.29 8.26
CA VAL A 232 -26.91 5.34 9.15
C VAL A 232 -28.36 5.70 8.80
N LEU A 233 -28.70 5.87 7.52
CA LEU A 233 -30.07 6.14 7.09
C LEU A 233 -31.03 5.00 7.46
N PHE A 234 -30.59 3.75 7.31
CA PHE A 234 -31.36 2.58 7.72
C PHE A 234 -31.58 2.55 9.23
N LEU A 235 -30.55 2.85 10.04
CA LEU A 235 -30.66 2.95 11.49
C LEU A 235 -31.62 4.07 11.92
N VAL A 236 -31.53 5.25 11.28
CA VAL A 236 -32.44 6.37 11.54
C VAL A 236 -33.87 5.97 11.18
N LEU A 237 -34.10 5.36 10.02
CA LEU A 237 -35.41 4.87 9.62
C LEU A 237 -35.95 3.81 10.59
N TYR A 238 -35.09 2.89 11.04
CA TYR A 238 -35.43 1.88 12.02
C TYR A 238 -35.86 2.49 13.37
N VAL A 239 -35.14 3.50 13.86
CA VAL A 239 -35.51 4.24 15.08
C VAL A 239 -36.83 4.99 14.89
N ILE A 240 -37.05 5.62 13.74
CA ILE A 240 -38.33 6.28 13.44
C ILE A 240 -39.48 5.27 13.46
N LEU A 241 -39.31 4.10 12.85
CA LEU A 241 -40.31 3.03 12.86
C LEU A 241 -40.60 2.53 14.28
N LEU A 242 -39.58 2.41 15.14
CA LEU A 242 -39.74 2.06 16.55
C LEU A 242 -40.52 3.13 17.34
N VAL A 243 -40.21 4.41 17.13
CA VAL A 243 -40.91 5.52 17.79
C VAL A 243 -42.36 5.60 17.33
N LEU A 244 -42.62 5.46 16.02
CA LEU A 244 -43.98 5.40 15.49
C LEU A 244 -44.75 4.20 16.06
N GLY A 245 -44.10 3.03 16.17
CA GLY A 245 -44.64 1.85 16.82
C GLY A 245 -45.00 2.09 18.29
N ALA A 246 -44.11 2.75 19.04
CA ALA A 246 -44.37 3.13 20.43
C ALA A 246 -45.52 4.16 20.58
N LEU A 247 -45.74 5.00 19.57
CA LEU A 247 -46.89 5.91 19.48
C LEU A 247 -48.17 5.23 18.95
N GLY A 248 -48.14 3.91 18.73
CA GLY A 248 -49.30 3.11 18.33
C GLY A 248 -49.59 3.09 16.82
N TRP A 249 -48.66 3.58 16.00
CA TRP A 249 -48.80 3.63 14.54
C TRP A 249 -47.77 2.73 13.83
N GLY A 250 -48.18 2.13 12.70
CA GLY A 250 -47.29 1.32 11.85
C GLY A 250 -47.15 -0.16 12.28
N PRO A 251 -46.28 -0.92 11.59
CA PRO A 251 -46.21 -2.37 11.69
C PRO A 251 -45.60 -2.90 13.00
N GLN A 252 -44.92 -2.04 13.78
CA GLN A 252 -44.29 -2.41 15.05
C GLN A 252 -45.15 -2.03 16.28
N LYS A 253 -46.38 -1.54 16.08
CA LYS A 253 -47.28 -1.11 17.17
C LYS A 253 -47.55 -2.20 18.21
N ASP A 254 -47.60 -3.46 17.76
CA ASP A 254 -47.94 -4.60 18.62
C ASP A 254 -46.77 -4.99 19.55
N LEU A 255 -45.53 -4.57 19.24
CA LEU A 255 -44.37 -4.77 20.12
C LEU A 255 -44.43 -3.89 21.38
N PHE A 256 -45.11 -2.74 21.31
CA PHE A 256 -45.23 -1.79 22.42
C PHE A 256 -46.63 -1.77 23.06
N ALA A 257 -47.62 -2.45 22.46
CA ALA A 257 -48.98 -2.56 23.00
C ALA A 257 -49.02 -3.17 24.42
N SER A 258 -48.09 -4.07 24.74
CA SER A 258 -47.95 -4.66 26.09
C SER A 258 -47.36 -3.69 27.13
N VAL A 259 -46.57 -2.70 26.70
CA VAL A 259 -45.90 -1.72 27.57
C VAL A 259 -46.86 -0.60 27.98
N CYS A 260 -47.74 -0.15 27.07
CA CYS A 260 -48.74 0.87 27.38
C CYS A 260 -49.88 0.36 28.28
N TRP A 261 -50.18 -0.95 28.29
CA TRP A 261 -51.28 -1.50 29.09
C TRP A 261 -50.91 -1.74 30.56
N CYS A 262 -49.63 -2.00 30.88
CA CYS A 262 -49.20 -2.20 32.28
C CYS A 262 -49.10 -0.91 33.10
N GLY A 263 -49.18 0.28 32.48
CA GLY A 263 -49.11 1.57 33.18
C GLY A 263 -50.44 2.10 33.72
N LEU A 264 -51.58 1.55 33.30
CA LEU A 264 -52.92 2.12 33.58
C LEU A 264 -53.89 1.19 34.32
N SER A 265 -53.52 -0.07 34.59
CA SER A 265 -54.34 -1.02 35.36
C SER A 265 -53.91 -1.18 36.83
N GLY A 266 -52.94 -0.40 37.31
CA GLY A 266 -52.42 -0.47 38.68
C GLY A 266 -53.07 0.48 39.70
N MET A 267 -53.97 1.37 39.28
CA MET A 267 -54.70 2.26 40.18
C MET A 267 -56.19 2.16 39.87
N VAL A 268 -56.98 1.98 40.94
CA VAL A 268 -58.45 1.79 40.96
C VAL A 268 -58.89 0.34 40.76
N VAL A 269 -58.97 -0.43 41.85
CA VAL A 269 -60.23 -0.88 42.51
C VAL A 269 -59.83 -1.66 43.78
N HIS A 270 -59.77 -0.97 44.91
CA HIS A 270 -60.09 -1.58 46.21
C HIS A 270 -60.87 -0.53 47.00
N GLY A 271 -62.16 -0.47 46.71
CA GLY A 271 -63.11 0.41 47.38
C GLY A 271 -64.43 -0.33 47.56
N LEU A 272 -64.65 -0.80 48.78
CA LEU A 272 -65.94 -0.84 49.46
C LEU A 272 -67.07 -1.70 48.84
N GLN A 273 -67.20 -2.93 49.35
CA GLN A 273 -68.53 -3.46 49.68
C GLN A 273 -68.65 -3.48 51.20
N GLY A 274 -69.36 -2.48 51.74
CA GLY A 274 -69.83 -2.48 53.11
C GLY A 274 -71.27 -2.99 53.19
N GLY A 275 -71.61 -3.58 54.33
CA GLY A 275 -72.97 -3.53 54.86
C GLY A 275 -73.74 -4.85 54.92
N SER A 276 -73.53 -5.59 56.00
CA SER A 276 -74.62 -6.27 56.69
C SER A 276 -74.44 -6.05 58.19
N ILE A 277 -75.29 -5.22 58.79
CA ILE A 277 -75.59 -5.26 60.23
C ILE A 277 -77.10 -5.49 60.34
N PHE A 278 -77.50 -6.23 61.37
CA PHE A 278 -78.79 -6.04 62.03
C PHE A 278 -79.06 -4.56 62.35
#